data_AF-A0A1I7V734-F1
#
_entry.id   AF-A0A1I7V734-F1
#
_cell.length_a   1.000
_cell.length_b   1.000
_cell.length_c   1.000
_cell.angle_alpha   90.00
_cell.angle_beta   90.00
_cell.angle_gamma   90.00
#
_symmetry.space_group_name_H-M   'P 1'
#
loop_
_entity.id
_entity.type
_entity.pdbx_description
1 polymer ?
#
loop_
_entity_poly.entity_id
_entity_poly.type
_entity_poly.pdbx_seq_one_letter_code
_entity_poly.pdbx_strand_id
1 'polypeptide(L)'
;MEVPVMKNNLTKELVLFTLYATISPTFGLNCEAWTEDDYPPFIPEAEEAREEYCGLVDNPELSRNELNDMIKKWGAKYGVLDQYEEYLEEEMRYENMSYEIFKEKVINSSKSERVKEVALGIIKLTADGNVSQNMVASKIDEVMDELDQTEWNEFVEVLMMLGEQMIVEVLENDNDGIGKENDTEKDNDKILIVN
;
A
#
# COMPACT_ATOMS: atom_id res chain seq x y z
N MET A 1 -14.90 25.01 10.96
CA MET A 1 -15.92 24.31 11.78
C MET A 1 -15.76 22.86 11.40
N GLU A 2 -14.94 22.13 12.16
CA GLU A 2 -14.73 20.70 11.92
C GLU A 2 -16.05 19.98 12.23
N VAL A 3 -16.55 19.22 11.26
CA VAL A 3 -17.79 18.44 11.44
C VAL A 3 -17.37 17.14 12.12
N PRO A 4 -17.87 16.84 13.33
CA PRO A 4 -17.50 15.61 14.01
C PRO A 4 -17.97 14.39 13.22
N VAL A 5 -17.07 13.43 13.01
CA VAL A 5 -17.36 12.18 12.31
C VAL A 5 -17.95 11.21 13.34
N MET A 6 -19.19 10.76 13.14
CA MET A 6 -19.81 9.83 14.09
C MET A 6 -19.03 8.51 14.17
N LYS A 7 -18.71 8.07 15.38
CA LYS A 7 -18.20 6.71 15.63
C LYS A 7 -19.36 5.71 15.55
N ASN A 8 -19.53 5.08 14.40
CA ASN A 8 -20.51 4.01 14.16
C ASN A 8 -19.91 2.94 13.22
N ASN A 9 -20.57 1.79 13.11
CA ASN A 9 -20.05 0.65 12.33
C ASN A 9 -19.76 1.00 10.86
N LEU A 10 -20.66 1.73 10.20
CA LEU A 10 -20.47 2.12 8.79
C LEU A 10 -19.21 2.98 8.61
N THR A 11 -18.98 3.92 9.52
CA THR A 11 -17.79 4.78 9.46
C THR A 11 -16.51 4.00 9.79
N LYS A 12 -16.57 3.01 10.69
CA LYS A 12 -15.43 2.12 10.95
C LYS A 12 -15.06 1.28 9.73
N GLU A 13 -16.05 0.69 9.07
CA GLU A 13 -15.82 -0.06 7.81
C GLU A 13 -15.18 0.82 6.75
N LEU A 14 -15.63 2.08 6.61
CA LEU A 14 -15.03 3.02 5.66
C LEU A 14 -13.58 3.38 6.01
N VAL A 15 -13.27 3.52 7.29
CA VAL A 15 -11.91 3.78 7.78
C VAL A 15 -11.01 2.58 7.51
N LEU A 16 -11.47 1.37 7.81
CA LEU A 16 -10.76 0.13 7.48
C LEU A 16 -10.48 0.04 5.98
N PHE A 17 -11.48 0.31 5.14
CA PHE A 17 -11.32 0.34 3.69
C PHE A 17 -10.27 1.37 3.25
N THR A 18 -10.29 2.57 3.84
CA THR A 18 -9.31 3.62 3.53
C THR A 18 -7.89 3.23 3.97
N LEU A 19 -7.75 2.62 5.15
CA LEU A 19 -6.48 2.09 5.63
C LEU A 19 -5.93 1.02 4.69
N TYR A 20 -6.77 0.08 4.24
CA TYR A 20 -6.36 -0.94 3.28
C TYR A 20 -5.96 -0.32 1.94
N ALA A 21 -6.79 0.55 1.36
CA ALA A 21 -6.50 1.20 0.09
C ALA A 21 -5.22 2.07 0.13
N THR A 22 -4.87 2.65 1.28
CA THR A 22 -3.71 3.54 1.42
C THR A 22 -2.43 2.83 1.85
N ILE A 23 -2.52 1.78 2.65
CA ILE A 23 -1.35 1.14 3.28
C ILE A 23 -0.99 -0.19 2.64
N SER A 24 -1.95 -0.89 2.02
CA SER A 24 -1.68 -2.14 1.32
C SER A 24 -2.75 -2.41 0.25
N PRO A 25 -2.54 -1.93 -1.00
CA PRO A 25 -3.49 -2.07 -2.11
C PRO A 25 -3.88 -3.53 -2.42
N THR A 26 -3.06 -4.48 -1.99
CA THR A 26 -3.31 -5.93 -2.11
C THR A 26 -4.37 -6.46 -1.14
N PHE A 27 -4.85 -5.65 -0.20
CA PHE A 27 -5.83 -6.05 0.80
C PHE A 27 -7.22 -5.45 0.50
N GLY A 28 -8.24 -6.31 0.43
CA GLY A 28 -9.62 -5.89 0.58
C GLY A 28 -10.45 -5.75 -0.70
N LEU A 29 -9.95 -6.18 -1.86
CA LEU A 29 -10.78 -6.34 -3.04
C LEU A 29 -10.97 -7.82 -3.34
N ASN A 30 -12.22 -8.26 -3.23
CA ASN A 30 -12.65 -9.55 -3.76
C ASN A 30 -12.46 -9.51 -5.28
N CYS A 31 -11.74 -10.49 -5.81
CA CYS A 31 -11.54 -10.67 -7.25
C CYS A 31 -12.86 -10.66 -8.06
N GLU A 32 -13.98 -11.03 -7.44
CA GLU A 32 -15.32 -10.99 -8.06
C GLU A 32 -15.71 -9.59 -8.58
N ALA A 33 -15.14 -8.52 -8.01
CA ALA A 33 -15.38 -7.15 -8.45
C ALA A 33 -14.40 -6.66 -9.53
N TRP A 34 -13.37 -7.45 -9.87
CA TRP A 34 -12.33 -7.04 -10.80
C TRP A 34 -12.80 -7.17 -12.25
N THR A 35 -12.53 -6.13 -13.00
CA THR A 35 -12.57 -6.11 -14.46
C THR A 35 -11.20 -6.51 -15.01
N GLU A 36 -11.11 -6.65 -16.34
CA GLU A 36 -9.86 -7.02 -17.03
C GLU A 36 -8.67 -6.10 -16.68
N ASP A 37 -8.95 -4.81 -16.46
CA ASP A 37 -7.92 -3.81 -16.18
C ASP A 37 -7.48 -3.78 -14.70
N ASP A 38 -8.20 -4.48 -13.81
CA ASP A 38 -7.90 -4.50 -12.37
C ASP A 38 -6.87 -5.59 -12.00
N TYR A 39 -6.62 -6.56 -12.90
CA TYR A 39 -5.64 -7.61 -12.66
C TYR A 39 -4.21 -7.06 -12.72
N PRO A 40 -3.32 -7.49 -11.80
CA PRO A 40 -1.90 -7.20 -11.94
C PRO A 40 -1.35 -7.64 -13.31
N PRO A 41 -0.37 -6.91 -13.87
CA PRO A 41 0.08 -7.10 -15.25
C PRO A 41 0.74 -8.47 -15.51
N PHE A 42 1.15 -9.17 -14.46
CA PHE A 42 1.73 -10.52 -14.56
C PHE A 42 0.66 -11.63 -14.63
N ILE A 43 -0.62 -11.32 -14.40
CA ILE A 43 -1.70 -12.31 -14.42
C ILE A 43 -2.05 -12.68 -15.86
N PRO A 44 -1.96 -13.97 -16.26
CA PRO A 44 -2.39 -14.40 -17.58
C PRO A 44 -3.89 -14.17 -17.82
N GLU A 45 -4.27 -13.98 -19.08
CA GLU A 45 -5.69 -13.88 -19.49
C GLU A 45 -6.47 -15.21 -19.34
N ALA A 46 -5.78 -16.31 -19.11
CA ALA A 46 -6.42 -17.62 -18.95
C ALA A 46 -7.32 -17.65 -17.72
N GLU A 47 -8.61 -17.97 -17.92
CA GLU A 47 -9.64 -18.04 -16.87
C GLU A 47 -9.21 -18.91 -15.69
N GLU A 48 -8.69 -20.12 -15.94
CA GLU A 48 -8.19 -21.02 -14.89
C GLU A 48 -7.08 -20.37 -14.04
N ALA A 49 -6.16 -19.64 -14.68
CA ALA A 49 -5.05 -18.98 -13.97
C ALA A 49 -5.57 -17.88 -13.05
N ARG A 50 -6.54 -17.10 -13.54
CA ARG A 50 -7.20 -16.02 -12.79
C ARG A 50 -8.02 -16.56 -11.63
N GLU A 51 -8.85 -17.58 -11.86
CA GLU A 51 -9.64 -18.22 -10.81
C GLU A 51 -8.74 -18.75 -9.68
N GLU A 52 -7.63 -19.41 -10.02
CA GLU A 52 -6.67 -19.89 -9.02
C GLU A 52 -6.02 -18.74 -8.26
N TYR A 53 -5.59 -17.68 -8.95
CA TYR A 53 -5.00 -16.50 -8.31
C TYR A 53 -5.98 -15.83 -7.35
N CYS A 54 -7.22 -15.63 -7.79
CA CYS A 54 -8.29 -15.06 -6.99
C CYS A 54 -8.55 -15.86 -5.71
N GLY A 55 -8.60 -17.19 -5.82
CA GLY A 55 -8.72 -18.06 -4.64
C GLY A 55 -7.57 -17.94 -3.63
N LEU A 56 -6.39 -17.46 -4.05
CA LEU A 56 -5.28 -17.17 -3.14
C LEU A 56 -5.46 -15.82 -2.45
N VAL A 57 -5.70 -14.75 -3.22
CA VAL A 57 -5.77 -13.39 -2.68
C VAL A 57 -7.02 -13.13 -1.85
N ASP A 58 -8.12 -13.83 -2.15
CA ASP A 58 -9.37 -13.75 -1.38
C ASP A 58 -9.32 -14.54 -0.06
N ASN A 59 -8.21 -15.20 0.27
CA ASN A 59 -8.10 -16.01 1.50
C ASN A 59 -7.63 -15.16 2.70
N PRO A 60 -8.52 -14.79 3.63
CA PRO A 60 -8.20 -13.85 4.70
C PRO A 60 -7.41 -14.49 5.85
N GLU A 61 -7.26 -15.82 5.83
CA GLU A 61 -6.50 -16.58 6.83
C GLU A 61 -4.99 -16.57 6.55
N LEU A 62 -4.58 -16.28 5.32
CA LEU A 62 -3.18 -16.22 4.96
C LEU A 62 -2.54 -14.94 5.51
N SER A 63 -1.34 -15.09 6.07
CA SER A 63 -0.43 -13.95 6.21
C SER A 63 0.15 -13.55 4.86
N ARG A 64 0.68 -12.31 4.75
CA ARG A 64 1.30 -11.83 3.52
C ARG A 64 2.46 -12.72 3.06
N ASN A 65 3.28 -13.20 3.99
CA ASN A 65 4.40 -14.10 3.67
C ASN A 65 3.90 -15.44 3.11
N GLU A 66 2.85 -16.02 3.70
CA GLU A 66 2.25 -17.26 3.21
C GLU A 66 1.59 -17.06 1.84
N LEU A 67 0.86 -15.95 1.66
CA LEU A 67 0.26 -15.59 0.38
C LEU A 67 1.34 -15.46 -0.70
N ASN A 68 2.41 -14.73 -0.43
CA ASN A 68 3.53 -14.57 -1.37
C ASN A 68 4.17 -15.92 -1.73
N ASP A 69 4.38 -16.81 -0.76
CA ASP A 69 4.89 -18.16 -1.02
C ASP A 69 3.95 -19.00 -1.89
N MET A 70 2.63 -18.82 -1.75
CA MET A 70 1.63 -19.48 -2.59
C MET A 70 1.60 -18.89 -4.00
N ILE A 71 1.67 -17.56 -4.14
CA ILE A 71 1.71 -16.89 -5.45
C ILE A 71 2.99 -17.25 -6.20
N LYS A 72 4.15 -17.40 -5.53
CA LYS A 72 5.38 -17.90 -6.19
C LYS A 72 5.21 -19.29 -6.80
N LYS A 73 4.54 -20.20 -6.08
CA LYS A 73 4.26 -21.56 -6.59
C LYS A 73 3.29 -21.51 -7.77
N TRP A 74 2.26 -20.68 -7.68
CA TRP A 74 1.31 -20.43 -8.77
C TRP A 74 2.00 -19.80 -9.99
N GLY A 75 2.85 -18.79 -9.78
CA GLY A 75 3.59 -18.10 -10.84
C GLY A 75 4.56 -19.05 -11.56
N ALA A 76 5.22 -19.93 -10.82
CA ALA A 76 6.05 -20.99 -11.41
C ALA A 76 5.23 -21.98 -12.26
N LYS A 77 3.99 -22.31 -11.85
CA LYS A 77 3.08 -23.17 -12.62
C LYS A 77 2.67 -22.54 -13.95
N TYR A 78 2.37 -21.23 -13.95
CA TYR A 78 1.90 -20.51 -15.13
C TYR A 78 3.01 -19.80 -15.93
N GLY A 79 4.27 -19.91 -15.49
CA GLY A 79 5.42 -19.33 -16.19
C GLY A 79 5.52 -17.81 -16.06
N VAL A 80 4.99 -17.25 -14.97
CA VAL A 80 4.96 -15.81 -14.67
C VAL A 80 5.72 -15.44 -13.38
N LEU A 81 6.59 -16.33 -12.90
CA LEU A 81 7.32 -16.14 -11.64
C LEU A 81 8.21 -14.90 -11.69
N ASP A 82 9.00 -14.72 -12.75
CA ASP A 82 9.93 -13.59 -12.86
C ASP A 82 9.18 -12.25 -12.86
N GLN A 83 8.06 -12.17 -13.59
CA GLN A 83 7.19 -10.97 -13.61
C GLN A 83 6.55 -10.69 -12.26
N TYR A 84 6.16 -11.74 -11.52
CA TYR A 84 5.64 -11.59 -10.17
C TYR A 84 6.72 -11.10 -9.20
N GLU A 85 7.96 -11.61 -9.30
CA GLU A 85 9.05 -11.17 -8.43
C GLU A 85 9.41 -9.69 -8.68
N GLU A 86 9.45 -9.26 -9.95
CA GLU A 86 9.63 -7.85 -10.32
C GLU A 86 8.49 -6.98 -9.77
N TYR A 87 7.24 -7.40 -9.97
CA TYR A 87 6.07 -6.70 -9.43
C TYR A 87 6.12 -6.60 -7.90
N LEU A 88 6.48 -7.68 -7.21
CA LEU A 88 6.58 -7.71 -5.75
C LEU A 88 7.67 -6.76 -5.23
N GLU A 89 8.80 -6.65 -5.93
CA GLU A 89 9.85 -5.69 -5.59
C GLU A 89 9.36 -4.24 -5.71
N GLU A 90 8.59 -3.91 -6.75
CA GLU A 90 7.98 -2.59 -6.93
C GLU A 90 6.95 -2.28 -5.84
N GLU A 91 6.07 -3.24 -5.52
CA GLU A 91 5.09 -3.11 -4.44
C GLU A 91 5.79 -2.86 -3.09
N MET A 92 6.82 -3.63 -2.75
CA MET A 92 7.60 -3.43 -1.52
C MET A 92 8.25 -2.03 -1.48
N ARG A 93 8.72 -1.52 -2.63
CA ARG A 93 9.28 -0.16 -2.71
C ARG A 93 8.21 0.90 -2.43
N TYR A 94 7.04 0.78 -3.07
CA TYR A 94 5.90 1.68 -2.89
C TYR A 94 5.40 1.66 -1.44
N GLU A 95 5.22 0.48 -0.86
CA GLU A 95 4.79 0.30 0.53
C GLU A 95 5.77 0.98 1.49
N ASN A 96 7.08 0.77 1.32
CA ASN A 96 8.09 1.34 2.21
C ASN A 96 8.15 2.88 2.10
N MET A 97 7.98 3.43 0.90
CA MET A 97 7.89 4.87 0.71
C MET A 97 6.63 5.44 1.38
N SER A 98 5.49 4.79 1.18
CA SER A 98 4.21 5.16 1.79
C SER A 98 4.28 5.12 3.32
N TYR A 99 4.95 4.10 3.88
CA TYR A 99 5.19 3.97 5.32
C TYR A 99 5.98 5.14 5.89
N GLU A 100 7.09 5.54 5.27
CA GLU A 100 7.93 6.63 5.79
C GLU A 100 7.21 7.99 5.68
N ILE A 101 6.51 8.24 4.58
CA ILE A 101 5.67 9.44 4.41
C ILE A 101 4.61 9.49 5.50
N PHE A 102 3.88 8.38 5.72
CA PHE A 102 2.85 8.31 6.75
C PHE A 102 3.44 8.61 8.13
N LYS A 103 4.54 7.94 8.46
CA LYS A 103 5.19 8.05 9.76
C LYS A 103 5.64 9.48 10.04
N GLU A 104 6.24 10.15 9.05
CA GLU A 104 6.63 11.56 9.17
C GLU A 104 5.41 12.46 9.41
N LYS A 105 4.34 12.31 8.63
CA LYS A 105 3.12 13.12 8.77
C LYS A 105 2.46 12.95 10.13
N VAL A 106 2.36 11.71 10.62
CA VAL A 106 1.78 11.43 11.94
C VAL A 106 2.62 12.06 13.05
N ILE A 107 3.95 11.88 13.01
CA ILE A 107 4.87 12.45 14.01
C ILE A 107 4.74 13.99 14.05
N ASN A 108 4.73 14.63 12.88
CA ASN A 108 4.70 16.08 12.74
C ASN A 108 3.30 16.69 12.91
N SER A 109 2.24 15.89 12.99
CA SER A 109 0.87 16.38 13.18
C SER A 109 0.68 17.02 14.56
N SER A 110 -0.32 17.89 14.68
CA SER A 110 -0.72 18.50 15.97
C SER A 110 -1.69 17.62 16.78
N LYS A 111 -1.87 16.35 16.41
CA LYS A 111 -2.81 15.44 17.08
C LYS A 111 -2.30 15.00 18.45
N SER A 112 -3.20 14.47 19.27
CA SER A 112 -2.86 13.91 20.57
C SER A 112 -1.87 12.76 20.45
N GLU A 113 -1.03 12.60 21.48
CA GLU A 113 0.01 11.55 21.50
C GLU A 113 -0.61 10.16 21.38
N ARG A 114 -1.77 9.93 22.03
CA ARG A 114 -2.50 8.67 21.95
C ARG A 114 -2.93 8.34 20.52
N VAL A 115 -3.44 9.32 19.77
CA VAL A 115 -3.84 9.13 18.36
C VAL A 115 -2.62 8.84 17.47
N LYS A 116 -1.49 9.52 17.72
CA LYS A 116 -0.24 9.24 16.99
C LYS A 116 0.25 7.81 17.24
N GLU A 117 0.27 7.38 18.50
CA GLU A 117 0.65 6.02 18.88
C GLU A 117 -0.25 4.96 18.21
N VAL A 118 -1.57 5.20 18.19
CA VAL A 118 -2.55 4.33 17.54
C VAL A 118 -2.31 4.25 16.03
N ALA A 119 -2.18 5.39 15.36
CA ALA A 119 -1.93 5.46 13.92
C ALA A 119 -0.63 4.73 13.53
N LEU A 120 0.46 4.97 14.25
CA LEU A 120 1.74 4.29 14.02
C LEU A 120 1.67 2.78 14.36
N GLY A 121 0.89 2.41 15.37
CA GLY A 121 0.67 1.02 15.77
C GLY A 121 -0.06 0.22 14.70
N ILE A 122 -1.13 0.78 14.12
CA ILE A 122 -1.89 0.18 13.03
C ILE A 122 -0.99 -0.06 11.82
N ILE A 123 -0.19 0.92 11.44
CA ILE A 123 0.72 0.78 10.28
C ILE A 123 1.80 -0.27 10.50
N LYS A 124 2.37 -0.34 11.71
CA LYS A 124 3.33 -1.41 12.04
C LYS A 124 2.69 -2.79 11.98
N LEU A 125 1.43 -2.88 12.40
CA LEU A 125 0.67 -4.12 12.36
C LEU A 125 0.39 -4.56 10.92
N THR A 126 -0.01 -3.64 10.02
CA THR A 126 -0.24 -3.95 8.61
C THR A 126 1.06 -4.29 7.87
N ALA A 127 2.18 -3.72 8.28
CA ALA A 127 3.50 -4.04 7.72
C ALA A 127 4.08 -5.39 8.20
N ASP A 128 3.53 -6.00 9.26
CA ASP A 128 3.99 -7.31 9.74
C ASP A 128 3.47 -8.43 8.83
N GLY A 129 4.36 -8.90 7.95
CA GLY A 129 4.02 -9.92 6.97
C GLY A 129 3.66 -11.30 7.53
N ASN A 130 3.74 -11.52 8.85
CA ASN A 130 3.40 -12.79 9.49
C ASN A 130 2.01 -12.79 10.15
N VAL A 131 1.31 -11.66 10.16
CA VAL A 131 -0.04 -11.56 10.72
C VAL A 131 -1.05 -11.78 9.59
N SER A 132 -2.06 -12.63 9.82
CA SER A 132 -3.13 -12.85 8.84
C SER A 132 -4.03 -11.64 8.70
N GLN A 133 -4.70 -11.51 7.55
CA GLN A 133 -5.57 -10.37 7.26
C GLN A 133 -6.70 -10.23 8.30
N ASN A 134 -7.34 -11.34 8.66
CA ASN A 134 -8.39 -11.36 9.69
C ASN A 134 -7.89 -10.91 11.06
N MET A 135 -6.66 -11.27 11.43
CA MET A 135 -6.05 -10.84 12.69
C MET A 135 -5.69 -9.36 12.67
N VAL A 136 -5.22 -8.83 11.53
CA VAL A 136 -4.99 -7.39 11.33
C VAL A 136 -6.31 -6.63 11.49
N ALA A 137 -7.37 -7.03 10.76
CA ALA A 137 -8.68 -6.41 10.82
C ALA A 137 -9.24 -6.39 12.26
N SER A 138 -9.20 -7.53 12.94
CA SER A 138 -9.71 -7.67 14.31
C SER A 138 -8.99 -6.73 15.29
N LYS A 139 -7.66 -6.64 15.20
CA LYS A 139 -6.87 -5.75 16.07
C LYS A 139 -7.11 -4.27 15.76
N ILE A 140 -7.30 -3.91 14.50
CA ILE A 140 -7.64 -2.55 14.13
C ILE A 140 -9.01 -2.18 14.71
N ASP A 141 -10.00 -3.08 14.60
CA ASP A 141 -11.33 -2.89 15.18
C ASP A 141 -11.26 -2.70 16.71
N GLU A 142 -10.50 -3.53 17.42
CA GLU A 142 -10.28 -3.42 18.87
C GLU A 142 -9.72 -2.04 19.23
N VAL A 143 -8.65 -1.60 18.53
CA VAL A 143 -8.03 -0.30 18.76
C VAL A 143 -8.99 0.85 18.47
N MET A 144 -9.76 0.75 17.39
CA MET A 144 -10.77 1.74 17.02
C MET A 144 -11.89 1.81 18.05
N ASP A 145 -12.24 0.71 18.71
CA ASP A 145 -13.23 0.66 19.79
C ASP A 145 -12.78 1.35 21.07
N GLU A 146 -11.49 1.35 21.36
CA GLU A 146 -10.92 2.03 22.54
C GLU A 146 -10.89 3.55 22.43
N LEU A 147 -10.87 4.11 21.20
CA LEU A 147 -10.81 5.56 21.00
C LEU A 147 -12.07 6.27 21.49
N ASP A 148 -11.95 7.34 22.25
CA ASP A 148 -13.10 8.20 22.52
C ASP A 148 -13.52 9.01 21.27
N GLN A 149 -14.63 9.75 21.34
CA GLN A 149 -15.15 10.46 20.17
C GLN A 149 -14.22 11.60 19.69
N THR A 150 -13.42 12.19 20.59
CA THR A 150 -12.44 13.23 20.24
C THR A 150 -11.25 12.59 19.54
N GLU A 151 -10.70 11.53 20.13
CA GLU A 151 -9.59 10.77 19.56
C GLU A 151 -9.97 10.14 18.21
N TRP A 152 -11.20 9.66 18.08
CA TRP A 152 -11.77 9.16 16.83
C TRP A 152 -11.75 10.21 15.71
N ASN A 153 -12.19 11.43 16.00
CA ASN A 153 -12.19 12.50 15.00
C ASN A 153 -10.76 12.85 14.58
N GLU A 154 -9.83 12.97 15.54
CA GLU A 154 -8.43 13.22 15.26
C GLU A 154 -7.80 12.11 14.41
N PHE A 155 -8.12 10.86 14.72
CA PHE A 155 -7.65 9.70 13.97
C PHE A 155 -8.17 9.70 12.53
N VAL A 156 -9.46 9.93 12.32
CA VAL A 156 -10.04 10.03 10.96
C VAL A 156 -9.40 11.16 10.17
N GLU A 157 -9.15 12.31 10.80
CA GLU A 157 -8.46 13.43 10.15
C GLU A 157 -7.02 13.09 9.74
N VAL A 158 -6.29 12.32 10.57
CA VAL A 158 -4.99 11.78 10.18
C VAL A 158 -5.12 10.95 8.92
N LEU A 159 -6.06 10.01 8.87
CA LEU A 159 -6.26 9.14 7.71
C LEU A 159 -6.67 9.88 6.44
N MET A 160 -7.52 10.90 6.56
CA MET A 160 -7.90 11.73 5.41
C MET A 160 -6.72 12.54 4.87
N MET A 161 -5.91 13.15 5.75
CA MET A 161 -4.68 13.84 5.33
C MET A 161 -3.75 12.91 4.54
N LEU A 162 -3.74 11.63 4.90
CA LEU A 162 -2.88 10.64 4.27
C LEU A 162 -3.40 10.18 2.91
N GLY A 163 -4.70 9.91 2.79
CA GLY A 163 -5.30 9.53 1.51
C GLY A 163 -5.09 10.58 0.42
N GLU A 164 -5.17 11.87 0.78
CA GLU A 164 -4.98 12.97 -0.19
C GLU A 164 -3.51 13.23 -0.54
N GLN A 165 -2.59 13.13 0.44
CA GLN A 165 -1.20 13.58 0.27
C GLN A 165 -0.26 12.45 -0.15
N MET A 166 -0.55 11.20 0.23
CA MET A 166 0.32 10.06 -0.10
C MET A 166 0.33 9.79 -1.61
N ILE A 167 -0.82 9.89 -2.28
CA ILE A 167 -0.91 9.71 -3.74
C ILE A 167 -0.04 10.73 -4.47
N VAL A 168 -0.07 11.99 -4.04
CA VAL A 168 0.70 13.07 -4.68
C VAL A 168 2.20 12.89 -4.43
N GLU A 169 2.60 12.66 -3.17
CA GLU A 169 4.02 12.59 -2.79
C GLU A 169 4.70 11.31 -3.32
N VAL A 170 3.98 10.20 -3.43
CA VAL A 170 4.52 9.00 -4.09
C VAL A 170 4.77 9.28 -5.57
N LEU A 171 3.82 9.88 -6.28
CA LEU A 171 3.97 10.22 -7.70
C LEU A 171 5.07 11.27 -7.95
N GLU A 172 5.32 12.17 -7.00
CA GLU A 172 6.43 13.12 -7.07
C GLU A 172 7.80 12.47 -6.81
N ASN A 173 7.89 11.57 -5.83
CA ASN A 173 9.14 10.87 -5.51
C ASN A 173 9.54 9.83 -6.58
N ASP A 174 8.60 9.16 -7.24
CA ASP A 174 8.90 8.27 -8.36
C ASP A 174 9.43 9.06 -9.59
N ASN A 175 9.01 10.31 -9.77
CA ASN A 175 9.51 11.18 -10.84
C ASN A 175 10.94 11.70 -10.59
N ASP A 176 11.35 11.90 -9.34
CA ASP A 176 12.73 12.29 -9.02
C ASP A 176 13.76 11.17 -9.32
N GLY A 177 13.29 9.93 -9.54
CA GLY A 177 14.10 8.81 -10.03
C GLY A 177 14.41 8.86 -11.52
N ILE A 178 13.63 9.59 -12.32
CA ILE A 178 13.80 9.69 -13.79
C ILE A 178 14.80 10.80 -14.18
N GLY A 179 15.32 11.57 -13.22
CA GLY A 179 16.19 12.73 -13.43
C GLY A 179 17.70 12.51 -13.30
N LYS A 180 18.19 11.27 -13.14
CA LYS A 180 19.65 11.00 -12.99
C LYS A 180 20.21 10.05 -14.07
N GLU A 181 19.92 10.34 -15.33
CA GLU A 181 20.83 9.95 -16.42
C GLU A 181 21.73 11.12 -16.80
N ASN A 182 23.02 10.92 -16.54
CA ASN A 182 24.17 11.47 -17.27
C ASN A 182 24.36 12.99 -17.29
N ASP A 183 24.87 13.53 -16.18
CA ASP A 183 25.80 14.67 -16.25
C ASP A 183 27.19 14.22 -15.78
N THR A 184 28.00 13.77 -16.73
CA THR A 184 29.45 13.99 -16.64
C THR A 184 30.01 14.23 -18.04
N GLU A 185 30.28 15.51 -18.26
CA GLU A 185 31.43 16.03 -19.02
C GLU A 185 31.36 15.98 -20.56
N LYS A 186 30.69 16.99 -21.11
CA LYS A 186 31.26 17.72 -22.25
C LYS A 186 32.48 18.48 -21.75
N ASP A 187 33.65 18.16 -22.29
CA ASP A 187 34.66 19.19 -22.51
C ASP A 187 35.44 18.96 -23.82
N ASN A 188 35.14 19.85 -24.77
CA ASN A 188 36.01 20.53 -25.72
C ASN A 188 36.71 19.77 -26.86
N ASP A 189 36.23 20.10 -28.06
CA ASP A 189 37.00 20.60 -29.21
C ASP A 189 38.27 19.86 -29.61
N LYS A 190 38.18 19.24 -30.80
CA LYS A 190 39.04 19.62 -31.93
C LYS A 190 38.42 19.20 -33.26
N ILE A 191 37.90 20.20 -33.95
CA ILE A 191 37.82 20.26 -35.40
C ILE A 191 39.23 20.02 -35.96
N LEU A 192 39.36 19.07 -36.89
CA LEU A 192 40.39 19.08 -37.93
C LEU A 192 39.86 18.31 -39.15
N ILE A 193 39.30 19.08 -40.09
CA ILE A 193 39.25 18.72 -41.51
C ILE A 193 40.63 19.02 -42.11
N VAL A 194 40.99 18.30 -43.19
CA VAL A 194 42.09 18.45 -44.18
C VAL A 194 42.90 17.14 -44.22
N ASN A 195 43.00 16.35 -45.30
CA ASN A 195 42.67 16.45 -46.72
C ASN A 195 42.16 15.09 -47.23
#